data_AF-A0AA43I063-F1
#
_entry.id   AF-A0AA43I063-F1
#
_cell.length_a   1.000
_cell.length_b   1.000
_cell.length_c   1.000
_cell.angle_alpha   90.00
_cell.angle_beta   90.00
_cell.angle_gamma   90.00
#
_symmetry.space_group_name_H-M   'P 1'
#
loop_
_entity.id
_entity.type
_entity.pdbx_description
1 polymer ?
#
loop_
_entity_poly.entity_id
_entity_poly.type
_entity_poly.pdbx_seq_one_letter_code
_entity_poly.pdbx_strand_id
1 'polypeptide(L)'
;MFYEEWGSEKANVTDAWDNKGDIVIGNDVWVGYEAVIMAGVHIGDGAIIGTRAVVTKDVPPYTIVGGVPAREIRKRFDEATISKLLKLQWWDWPVDKIQEVIPYIMDGDIGAL
;
A
#
# COMPACT_ATOMS: atom_id res chain seq x y z
N MET A 1 -4.80 -29.67 7.98
CA MET A 1 -6.17 -29.44 7.51
C MET A 1 -6.85 -30.81 7.36
N PHE A 2 -7.99 -31.01 8.02
CA PHE A 2 -8.72 -32.28 8.03
C PHE A 2 -9.64 -32.37 6.80
N TYR A 3 -9.11 -32.86 5.68
CA TYR A 3 -9.85 -32.91 4.42
C TYR A 3 -10.97 -33.97 4.40
N GLU A 4 -10.84 -35.02 5.21
CA GLU A 4 -11.76 -36.15 5.24
C GLU A 4 -13.07 -35.85 6.00
N GLU A 5 -13.06 -34.93 6.97
CA GLU A 5 -14.23 -34.57 7.78
C GLU A 5 -15.25 -33.68 7.04
N TRP A 6 -14.83 -32.99 5.97
CA TRP A 6 -15.65 -31.99 5.26
C TRP A 6 -16.09 -32.43 3.86
N GLY A 7 -15.92 -33.71 3.51
CA GLY A 7 -16.38 -34.28 2.24
C GLY A 7 -15.83 -33.59 0.98
N SER A 8 -14.73 -32.85 1.09
CA SER A 8 -14.20 -32.01 0.02
C SER A 8 -12.98 -32.68 -0.62
N GLU A 9 -13.00 -32.84 -1.95
CA GLU A 9 -11.84 -33.34 -2.68
C GLU A 9 -10.65 -32.37 -2.51
N LYS A 10 -9.43 -32.91 -2.31
CA LYS A 10 -8.18 -32.14 -2.16
C LYS A 10 -7.91 -31.15 -3.31
N ALA A 11 -8.61 -31.28 -4.44
CA ALA A 11 -8.45 -30.45 -5.62
C ALA A 11 -8.99 -29.01 -5.47
N ASN A 12 -9.94 -28.76 -4.55
CA ASN A 12 -10.70 -27.50 -4.49
C ASN A 12 -10.49 -26.71 -3.18
N VAL A 13 -9.35 -26.89 -2.51
CA VAL A 13 -9.08 -26.28 -1.19
C VAL A 13 -9.08 -24.75 -1.26
N THR A 14 -8.70 -24.18 -2.40
CA THR A 14 -8.68 -22.74 -2.66
C THR A 14 -10.08 -22.14 -2.82
N ASP A 15 -11.09 -22.95 -3.18
CA ASP A 15 -12.47 -22.49 -3.38
C ASP A 15 -13.16 -22.20 -2.05
N ALA A 16 -12.67 -22.81 -0.96
CA ALA A 16 -13.15 -22.56 0.40
C ALA A 16 -12.53 -21.30 1.03
N TRP A 17 -11.54 -20.67 0.39
CA TRP A 17 -10.97 -19.42 0.88
C TRP A 17 -11.92 -18.28 0.53
N ASP A 18 -12.38 -17.52 1.53
CA ASP A 18 -13.08 -16.25 1.33
C ASP A 18 -12.08 -15.23 0.75
N ASN A 19 -11.81 -15.35 -0.54
CA ASN A 19 -10.91 -14.46 -1.27
C ASN A 19 -11.63 -13.12 -1.44
N LYS A 20 -11.35 -12.17 -0.54
CA LYS A 20 -11.81 -10.77 -0.61
C LYS A 20 -11.21 -9.97 -1.78
N GLY A 21 -10.54 -10.64 -2.71
CA GLY A 21 -9.72 -10.04 -3.76
C GLY A 21 -8.25 -9.99 -3.39
N ASP A 22 -7.45 -9.47 -4.33
CA ASP A 22 -6.01 -9.29 -4.16
C ASP A 22 -5.68 -8.27 -3.06
N ILE A 23 -4.52 -8.43 -2.44
CA ILE A 23 -3.93 -7.35 -1.65
C ILE A 23 -3.00 -6.60 -2.59
N VAL A 24 -3.31 -5.32 -2.84
CA VAL A 24 -2.54 -4.47 -3.75
C VAL A 24 -1.82 -3.40 -2.93
N ILE A 25 -0.51 -3.37 -3.03
CA ILE A 25 0.32 -2.31 -2.43
C ILE A 25 0.90 -1.48 -3.56
N GLY A 26 0.61 -0.18 -3.55
CA GLY A 26 1.15 0.78 -4.51
C GLY A 26 2.65 1.04 -4.36
N ASN A 27 3.12 2.02 -5.10
CA ASN A 27 4.52 2.42 -5.15
C ASN A 27 4.85 3.39 -4.01
N ASP A 28 6.13 3.49 -3.61
CA ASP A 28 6.58 4.37 -2.51
C ASP A 28 5.82 4.16 -1.18
N VAL A 29 5.30 2.95 -0.94
CA VAL A 29 4.61 2.64 0.32
C VAL A 29 5.62 2.24 1.39
N TRP A 30 5.53 2.88 2.56
CA TRP A 30 6.29 2.45 3.74
C TRP A 30 5.42 1.64 4.68
N VAL A 31 5.75 0.36 4.83
CA VAL A 31 5.05 -0.56 5.76
C VAL A 31 5.86 -0.71 7.05
N GLY A 32 5.27 -0.24 8.16
CA GLY A 32 5.84 -0.35 9.49
C GLY A 32 5.93 -1.79 9.98
N TYR A 33 6.85 -2.02 10.90
CA TYR A 33 7.10 -3.34 11.48
C TYR A 33 5.83 -3.95 12.10
N GLU A 34 5.61 -5.26 11.91
CA GLU A 34 4.43 -5.99 12.43
C GLU A 34 3.06 -5.42 12.02
N ALA A 35 2.98 -4.61 10.95
CA ALA A 35 1.68 -4.22 10.38
C ALA A 35 0.97 -5.44 9.77
N VAL A 36 -0.35 -5.50 9.95
CA VAL A 36 -1.22 -6.55 9.41
C VAL A 36 -2.18 -5.90 8.41
N ILE A 37 -2.18 -6.40 7.17
CA ILE A 37 -3.06 -5.92 6.09
C ILE A 37 -4.10 -7.02 5.84
N MET A 38 -5.37 -6.68 5.98
CA MET A 38 -6.46 -7.64 5.76
C MET A 38 -6.62 -7.98 4.28
N ALA A 39 -7.13 -9.18 3.97
CA ALA A 39 -7.39 -9.61 2.61
C ALA A 39 -8.29 -8.62 1.84
N GLY A 40 -7.99 -8.40 0.55
CA GLY A 40 -8.73 -7.50 -0.33
C GLY A 40 -8.45 -6.01 -0.13
N VAL A 41 -7.52 -5.63 0.75
CA VAL A 41 -7.18 -4.22 0.99
C VAL A 41 -6.21 -3.71 -0.08
N HIS A 42 -6.53 -2.53 -0.62
CA HIS A 42 -5.65 -1.77 -1.51
C HIS A 42 -4.99 -0.60 -0.76
N ILE A 43 -3.67 -0.47 -0.88
CA ILE A 43 -2.87 0.60 -0.30
C ILE A 43 -2.36 1.48 -1.44
N GLY A 44 -2.80 2.74 -1.45
CA GLY A 44 -2.43 3.71 -2.49
C GLY A 44 -0.96 4.15 -2.44
N ASP A 45 -0.48 4.68 -3.56
CA ASP A 45 0.91 5.12 -3.72
C ASP A 45 1.32 6.14 -2.65
N GLY A 46 2.55 6.03 -2.15
CA GLY A 46 3.10 6.93 -1.15
C GLY A 46 2.49 6.81 0.24
N ALA A 47 1.60 5.84 0.51
CA ALA A 47 1.01 5.67 1.84
C ALA A 47 2.04 5.20 2.89
N ILE A 48 1.78 5.52 4.16
CA ILE A 48 2.59 5.07 5.28
C ILE A 48 1.70 4.28 6.25
N ILE A 49 2.05 3.02 6.47
CA ILE A 49 1.39 2.15 7.44
C ILE A 49 2.22 2.14 8.73
N GLY A 50 1.65 2.63 9.82
CA GLY A 50 2.33 2.63 11.11
C GLY A 50 2.65 1.22 11.62
N THR A 51 3.71 1.11 12.43
CA THR A 51 4.08 -0.12 13.13
C THR A 51 2.90 -0.71 13.89
N ARG A 52 2.69 -2.02 13.79
CA ARG A 52 1.58 -2.77 14.43
C ARG A 52 0.17 -2.30 14.05
N ALA A 53 0.01 -1.56 12.95
CA ALA A 53 -1.31 -1.21 12.46
C ALA A 53 -2.06 -2.43 11.91
N VAL A 54 -3.37 -2.51 12.14
CA VAL A 54 -4.25 -3.51 11.52
C VAL A 54 -5.12 -2.82 10.48
N VAL A 55 -4.72 -2.91 9.22
CA VAL A 55 -5.36 -2.23 8.09
C VAL A 55 -6.55 -3.06 7.61
N THR A 56 -7.75 -2.61 7.96
CA THR A 56 -9.01 -3.31 7.65
C THR A 56 -9.78 -2.72 6.47
N LYS A 57 -9.27 -1.65 5.85
CA LYS A 57 -9.91 -0.90 4.76
C LYS A 57 -8.82 -0.30 3.87
N ASP A 58 -9.18 0.00 2.63
CA ASP A 58 -8.30 0.67 1.68
C ASP A 58 -7.70 1.96 2.25
N VAL A 59 -6.45 2.21 1.88
CA VAL A 59 -5.69 3.38 2.31
C VAL A 59 -5.49 4.29 1.11
N PRO A 60 -5.97 5.55 1.15
CA PRO A 60 -5.76 6.48 0.04
C PRO A 60 -4.27 6.78 -0.20
N PRO A 61 -3.90 7.20 -1.42
CA PRO A 61 -2.52 7.60 -1.70
C PRO A 61 -2.03 8.70 -0.76
N TYR A 62 -0.76 8.63 -0.39
CA TYR A 62 -0.06 9.58 0.49
C TYR A 62 -0.69 9.77 1.88
N THR A 63 -1.54 8.83 2.33
CA THR A 63 -2.14 8.85 3.67
C THR A 63 -1.28 8.07 4.66
N ILE A 64 -1.09 8.65 5.85
CA ILE A 64 -0.47 8.00 7.01
C ILE A 64 -1.58 7.40 7.87
N VAL A 65 -1.54 6.08 8.08
CA VAL A 65 -2.50 5.36 8.92
C VAL A 65 -1.79 4.63 10.07
N GLY A 66 -2.51 4.41 11.17
CA GLY A 66 -1.98 3.63 12.30
C GLY A 66 -3.06 3.18 13.28
N GLY A 67 -2.71 2.25 14.17
CA GLY A 67 -3.59 1.73 15.22
C GLY A 67 -4.34 0.44 14.86
N VAL A 68 -5.18 -0.02 15.79
CA VAL A 68 -5.96 -1.25 15.69
C VAL A 68 -7.43 -0.96 16.06
N PRO A 69 -8.36 -0.89 15.10
CA PRO A 69 -8.12 -0.91 13.65
C PRO A 69 -7.38 0.36 13.19
N ALA A 70 -6.68 0.28 12.05
CA ALA A 70 -5.97 1.40 11.48
C ALA A 70 -6.93 2.56 11.14
N ARG A 71 -6.50 3.77 11.45
CA ARG A 71 -7.21 5.02 11.15
C ARG A 71 -6.24 6.02 10.51
N GLU A 72 -6.79 6.88 9.66
CA GLU A 72 -6.04 8.02 9.12
C GLU A 72 -5.57 8.93 10.27
N ILE A 73 -4.27 9.21 10.27
CA ILE A 73 -3.63 10.17 11.18
C ILE A 73 -3.57 11.54 10.48
N ARG A 74 -3.04 11.55 9.25
CA ARG A 74 -2.96 12.71 8.35
C ARG A 74 -2.49 12.29 6.96
N LYS A 75 -2.56 13.20 5.99
CA LYS A 75 -1.86 13.07 4.71
C LYS A 75 -0.39 13.54 4.82
N ARG A 76 0.48 13.00 3.96
CA ARG A 76 1.90 13.42 3.82
C ARG A 76 2.01 14.84 3.28
N PHE A 77 1.16 15.19 2.32
CA PHE A 77 1.15 16.46 1.60
C PHE A 77 -0.28 16.99 1.41
N ASP A 78 -0.42 18.20 0.88
CA ASP A 78 -1.71 18.75 0.43
C ASP A 78 -2.22 18.06 -0.87
N GLU A 79 -3.51 18.22 -1.16
CA GLU A 79 -4.17 17.56 -2.32
C GLU A 79 -3.55 17.94 -3.67
N ALA A 80 -3.11 19.19 -3.83
CA ALA A 80 -2.55 19.66 -5.09
C ALA A 80 -1.19 18.99 -5.34
N THR A 81 -0.39 18.87 -4.29
CA THR A 81 0.89 18.18 -4.28
C THR A 81 0.72 16.68 -4.53
N ILE A 82 -0.22 16.02 -3.87
CA ILE A 82 -0.55 14.60 -4.11
C ILE A 82 -0.96 14.39 -5.57
N SER A 83 -1.82 15.25 -6.10
CA SER A 83 -2.29 15.17 -7.49
C SER A 83 -1.16 15.31 -8.51
N LYS A 84 -0.14 16.14 -8.23
CA LYS A 84 1.04 16.25 -9.08
C LYS A 84 1.87 14.97 -9.04
N LEU A 85 2.14 14.45 -7.86
CA LEU A 85 2.95 13.24 -7.68
C LEU A 85 2.31 12.01 -8.33
N LEU A 86 0.98 11.85 -8.19
CA LEU A 86 0.24 10.76 -8.82
C LEU A 86 0.23 10.85 -10.35
N LYS A 87 0.33 12.06 -10.91
CA LYS A 87 0.50 12.25 -12.37
C LYS A 87 1.93 12.00 -12.83
N LEU A 88 2.90 12.32 -11.96
CA LEU A 88 4.31 12.21 -12.26
C LEU A 88 4.74 10.74 -12.39
N GLN A 89 4.23 9.88 -11.49
CA GLN A 89 4.54 8.45 -11.40
C GLN A 89 6.04 8.19 -11.56
N TRP A 90 6.85 8.89 -10.76
CA TRP A 90 8.31 8.89 -10.90
C TRP A 90 8.92 7.48 -10.77
N TRP A 91 8.23 6.58 -10.07
CA TRP A 91 8.59 5.17 -9.94
C TRP A 91 8.53 4.39 -11.27
N ASP A 92 7.79 4.87 -12.27
CA ASP A 92 7.71 4.26 -13.61
C ASP A 92 8.78 4.80 -14.58
N TRP A 93 9.64 5.72 -14.13
CA TRP A 93 10.66 6.33 -14.99
C TRP A 93 11.86 5.41 -15.21
N PRO A 94 12.64 5.62 -16.29
CA PRO A 94 13.93 4.94 -16.47
C PRO A 94 14.87 5.21 -15.28
N VAL A 95 15.58 4.19 -14.83
CA VAL A 95 16.48 4.27 -13.67
C VAL A 95 17.50 5.39 -13.80
N ASP A 96 18.06 5.60 -15.00
CA ASP A 96 19.04 6.67 -15.26
C ASP A 96 18.46 8.05 -14.95
N LYS A 97 17.21 8.29 -15.35
CA LYS A 97 16.49 9.54 -15.04
C LYS A 97 16.25 9.66 -13.54
N ILE A 98 15.85 8.57 -12.87
CA ILE A 98 15.63 8.56 -11.42
C ILE A 98 16.92 8.95 -10.69
N GLN A 99 18.08 8.40 -11.09
CA GLN A 99 19.36 8.69 -10.45
C GLN A 99 19.75 10.17 -10.52
N GLU A 100 19.46 10.85 -11.62
CA GLU A 100 19.72 12.29 -11.77
C GLU A 100 18.86 13.13 -10.82
N VAL A 101 17.62 12.70 -10.55
CA VAL A 101 16.65 13.46 -9.76
C VAL A 101 16.47 12.97 -8.31
N ILE A 102 17.13 11.88 -7.91
CA ILE A 102 17.09 11.32 -6.54
C ILE A 102 17.26 12.42 -5.46
N PRO A 103 18.21 13.37 -5.59
CA PRO A 103 18.38 14.41 -4.58
C PRO A 103 17.11 15.24 -4.35
N TYR A 104 16.33 15.52 -5.40
CA TYR A 104 15.08 16.28 -5.31
C TYR A 104 13.93 15.43 -4.75
N ILE A 105 13.87 14.14 -5.12
CA ILE A 105 12.90 13.19 -4.56
C ILE A 105 13.09 13.06 -3.04
N MET A 106 14.35 12.96 -2.59
CA MET A 106 14.68 12.83 -1.17
C MET A 106 14.37 14.08 -0.35
N ASP A 107 14.58 15.27 -0.92
CA ASP A 107 14.26 16.54 -0.25
C ASP A 107 12.75 16.85 -0.25
N GLY A 108 11.98 16.14 -1.07
CA GLY A 108 10.56 16.42 -1.27
C GLY A 108 10.30 17.72 -2.04
N ASP A 109 11.30 18.21 -2.78
CA ASP A 109 11.15 19.38 -3.64
C ASP A 109 10.48 19.00 -4.96
N ILE A 110 9.15 19.08 -4.95
CA ILE A 110 8.30 18.76 -6.09
C ILE A 110 8.33 19.86 -7.15
N GLY A 111 8.86 21.05 -6.82
CA GLY A 111 9.08 22.11 -7.81
C GLY A 111 10.25 21.82 -8.75
N ALA A 112 11.18 20.97 -8.32
CA ALA A 112 12.38 20.59 -9.06
C ALA A 112 12.26 19.26 -9.84
N LEU A 113 11.11 18.58 -9.76
CA LEU A 113 10.80 17.30 -10.41
C LEU A 113 9.92 17.47 -11.66
#